data_AF-X0ST21-F1
#
_entry.id   AF-X0ST21-F1
#
_cell.length_a   1.000
_cell.length_b   1.000
_cell.length_c   1.000
_cell.angle_alpha   90.00
_cell.angle_beta   90.00
_cell.angle_gamma   90.00
#
_symmetry.space_group_name_H-M   'P 1'
#
loop_
_entity.id
_entity.type
_entity.pdbx_description
1 polymer ?
#
loop_
_entity_poly.entity_id
_entity_poly.type
_entity_poly.pdbx_seq_one_letter_code
_entity_poly.pdbx_strand_id
1 'polypeptide(L)' 'IEESVRMASLNPARLLGLDKDRGSLTPGKRADIAVLDDNFQVICTIKKGKVIYSKDYGD' A
#
# COMPACT_ATOMS: atom_id res chain seq x y z
N ILE A 1 -7.52 2.49 13.00
CA ILE A 1 -6.91 1.94 11.76
C ILE A 1 -6.36 3.04 10.86
N GLU A 2 -7.13 4.10 10.57
CA GLU A 2 -6.69 5.17 9.66
C GLU A 2 -5.34 5.80 10.06
N GLU A 3 -5.16 6.14 11.34
CA GLU A 3 -3.88 6.68 11.85
C GLU A 3 -2.72 5.68 11.68
N SER A 4 -2.96 4.40 11.98
CA SER A 4 -1.98 3.32 11.80
C SER A 4 -1.57 3.18 10.33
N VAL A 5 -2.52 3.28 9.40
CA VAL A 5 -2.25 3.28 7.95
C VAL A 5 -1.41 4.50 7.56
N ARG A 6 -1.74 5.70 8.08
CA ARG A 6 -0.93 6.91 7.84
C ARG A 6 0.48 6.77 8.39
N MET A 7 0.66 6.18 9.58
CA MET A 7 1.97 5.88 10.16
C MET A 7 2.79 4.89 9.32
N ALA A 8 2.14 3.90 8.70
CA ALA A 8 2.80 2.90 7.86
C ALA A 8 3.05 3.36 6.41
N SER A 9 2.45 4.47 5.96
CA SER A 9 2.51 4.90 4.56
C SER A 9 2.83 6.39 4.38
N LEU A 10 1.87 7.28 4.65
CA LEU A 10 1.97 8.70 4.36
C LEU A 10 3.04 9.42 5.19
N ASN A 11 3.14 9.10 6.48
CA ASN A 11 4.07 9.76 7.40
C ASN A 11 5.54 9.52 7.01
N PRO A 12 6.01 8.28 6.79
CA PRO A 12 7.37 8.05 6.31
C PRO A 12 7.59 8.61 4.89
N ALA A 13 6.58 8.59 4.02
CA ALA A 13 6.70 9.21 2.70
C ALA A 13 6.93 10.73 2.79
N ARG A 14 6.22 11.43 3.67
CA ARG A 14 6.43 12.87 3.94
C ARG A 14 7.79 13.14 4.54
N LEU A 15 8.19 12.35 5.54
CA LEU A 15 9.50 12.48 6.19
C LEU A 15 10.65 12.39 5.17
N LEU A 16 10.50 11.53 4.17
CA LEU A 16 11.49 11.32 3.10
C LEU A 16 11.29 12.21 1.86
N GLY A 17 10.29 13.10 1.85
CA GLY A 17 9.95 13.94 0.68
C GLY A 17 9.44 13.15 -0.54
N LEU A 18 8.94 11.94 -0.32
CA LEU A 18 8.41 11.03 -1.35
C LEU A 18 6.89 11.13 -1.50
N ASP A 19 6.22 11.97 -0.72
CA ASP A 19 4.76 12.05 -0.67
C ASP A 19 4.11 12.53 -1.97
N LYS A 20 4.85 13.23 -2.84
CA LYS A 20 4.41 13.55 -4.21
C LYS A 20 4.32 12.31 -5.11
N ASP A 21 5.11 11.28 -4.85
CA ASP A 21 5.22 10.04 -5.65
C ASP A 21 4.46 8.86 -5.02
N ARG A 22 4.43 8.72 -3.68
CA ARG A 22 3.81 7.56 -2.98
C ARG A 22 3.32 7.90 -1.57
N GLY A 23 2.82 6.89 -0.85
CA GLY A 23 2.36 7.03 0.54
C GLY A 23 0.89 7.43 0.70
N SER A 24 0.16 7.61 -0.40
CA SER A 24 -1.31 7.70 -0.41
C SER A 24 -1.85 7.12 -1.71
N LEU A 25 -3.10 6.67 -1.68
CA LEU A 25 -3.80 6.15 -2.85
C LEU A 25 -4.56 7.29 -3.55
N THR A 26 -3.90 7.95 -4.49
CA THR A 26 -4.47 9.05 -5.29
C THR A 26 -3.99 8.96 -6.74
N PRO A 27 -4.80 9.36 -7.74
CA PRO A 27 -4.38 9.37 -9.15
C PRO A 27 -3.06 10.09 -9.39
N GLY A 28 -2.25 9.59 -10.33
CA GLY A 28 -0.94 10.15 -10.68
C GLY A 28 0.22 9.72 -9.78
N LYS A 29 -0.05 9.12 -8.61
CA LYS A 29 0.99 8.51 -7.76
C LYS A 29 1.37 7.12 -8.23
N ARG A 30 2.55 6.68 -7.80
CA ARG A 30 3.05 5.33 -8.00
C ARG A 30 2.11 4.32 -7.34
N ALA A 31 1.71 3.30 -8.09
CA ALA A 31 0.90 2.20 -7.61
C ALA A 31 1.73 1.20 -6.79
N ASP A 32 2.18 1.64 -5.61
CA ASP A 32 2.70 0.80 -4.52
C ASP A 32 1.55 0.59 -3.50
N ILE A 33 0.93 -0.59 -3.50
CA ILE A 33 -0.33 -0.88 -2.80
C ILE A 33 -0.21 -2.22 -2.07
N ALA A 34 -0.66 -2.26 -0.81
CA ALA A 34 -0.90 -3.50 -0.07
C ALA A 34 -2.41 -3.63 0.19
N VAL A 35 -2.97 -4.79 -0.11
CA VAL A 35 -4.38 -5.11 0.14
C VAL A 35 -4.43 -6.09 1.30
N LEU A 36 -5.27 -5.79 2.27
CA LEU A 36 -5.45 -6.55 3.50
C LEU A 36 -6.90 -7.00 3.62
N ASP A 37 -7.14 -8.16 4.23
CA ASP A 37 -8.48 -8.57 4.67
C ASP A 37 -8.82 -7.98 6.05
N ASP A 38 -10.03 -8.26 6.54
CA ASP A 38 -10.53 -7.76 7.83
C ASP A 38 -9.71 -8.29 9.03
N ASN A 39 -8.92 -9.34 8.84
CA ASN A 39 -8.00 -9.90 9.83
C ASN A 39 -6.56 -9.37 9.67
N PHE A 40 -6.38 -8.31 8.87
CA PHE A 40 -5.10 -7.70 8.53
C PHE A 40 -4.09 -8.66 7.86
N GLN A 41 -4.57 -9.73 7.21
CA GLN A 41 -3.70 -10.59 6.41
C GLN A 41 -3.49 -9.98 5.03
N VAL A 42 -2.25 -10.00 4.54
CA VAL A 42 -1.95 -9.54 3.18
C VAL A 42 -2.55 -10.51 2.17
N ILE A 43 -3.42 -9.99 1.30
CA ILE A 43 -4.01 -10.77 0.22
C ILE A 43 -3.40 -10.41 -1.14
N CYS A 44 -2.84 -9.21 -1.31
CA CYS A 44 -2.18 -8.80 -2.54
C CYS A 44 -1.17 -7.67 -2.27
N THR A 45 -0.03 -7.70 -2.96
CA THR A 45 0.93 -6.60 -2.99
C THR A 45 1.22 -6.21 -4.44
N ILE A 46 1.04 -4.92 -4.73
CA ILE A 46 1.32 -4.29 -6.02
C ILE A 46 2.50 -3.35 -5.84
N LYS A 47 3.53 -3.48 -6.69
CA LYS A 47 4.70 -2.60 -6.71
C LYS A 47 4.83 -1.97 -8.09
N LYS A 48 4.81 -0.65 -8.16
CA LYS A 48 4.84 0.12 -9.43
C LYS A 48 3.84 -0.41 -10.47
N GLY A 49 2.63 -0.76 -10.02
CA GLY A 49 1.56 -1.27 -10.88
C GLY A 49 1.68 -2.75 -11.28
N LYS A 50 2.67 -3.48 -10.76
CA LYS A 50 2.81 -4.93 -10.98
C LYS A 50 2.44 -5.70 -9.72
N VAL A 51 1.57 -6.69 -9.84
CA VAL A 51 1.31 -7.64 -8.75
C VAL A 51 2.59 -8.45 -8.51
N ILE A 52 3.12 -8.39 -7.29
CA ILE A 52 4.32 -9.13 -6.87
C ILE A 52 4.01 -10.20 -5.81
N TYR A 53 2.82 -10.14 -5.24
CA TYR A 53 2.28 -11.13 -4.32
C TYR A 53 0.77 -11.16 -4.49
N SER A 54 0.20 -12.34 -4.58
CA SER A 54 -1.23 -12.59 -4.44
C SER A 54 -1.37 -13.81 -3.56
N LYS A 55 -2.21 -13.72 -2.53
CA LYS A 55 -2.58 -14.88 -1.73
C LYS A 55 -3.48 -15.74 -2.61
N ASP A 56 -3.05 -16.97 -2.83
CA ASP A 56 -3.85 -17.96 -3.54
C ASP A 56 -4.93 -18.45 -2.58
N TYR A 57 -6.19 -18.25 -2.95
CA TYR A 57 -7.30 -18.94 -2.32
C TYR A 57 -7.52 -20.18 -3.16
N GLY A 58 -6.82 -21.28 -2.84
CA GLY A 58 -7.18 -22.57 -3.40
C GLY A 58 -8.64 -22.87 -3.08
N ASP A 59 -9.35 -23.41 -4.08
CA ASP A 59 -10.79 -23.76 -4.05
C ASP A 59 -11.24 -24.43 -2.73
#